data_AF-A0A3C0GLD9-F1
#
_entry.id   AF-A0A3C0GLD9-F1
#
_cell.length_a   1.000
_cell.length_b   1.000
_cell.length_c   1.000
_cell.angle_alpha   90.00
_cell.angle_beta   90.00
_cell.angle_gamma   90.00
#
_symmetry.space_group_name_H-M   'P 1'
#
loop_
_entity.id
_entity.type
_entity.pdbx_description
1 polymer ?
#
loop_
_entity_poly.entity_id
_entity_poly.type
_entity_poly.pdbx_seq_one_letter_code
_entity_poly.pdbx_strand_id
1 'polypeptide(L)'
;KFSYLRHWLSNVDNEEIKSHALSVDNYGVKAPLRNTSIFDFNRGSEVPKIETLALNWSFSNLTGSDDDGQFLVIDESSGSAGHAERYGWLSNITKKQHTGLGINFPGSKTTPEVVQDTYIPTLKQTLPENLQSTETVKVLSFDDEMFTKESRPVNYFFALEKSPYQNISQEMLNFFATIKDFNNLIGEPINRYRQSYKDIEKLRNLFFERIENTPSVEKYINFYKWIDSSISEMLKNLTPASANFA
;
A
#
# COMPACT_ATOMS: atom_id res chain seq x y z
N LYS A 1 -1.43 -19.72 11.55
CA LYS A 1 -1.99 -18.35 11.48
C LYS A 1 -1.60 -17.78 10.13
N PHE A 2 -2.56 -17.32 9.36
CA PHE A 2 -2.32 -16.69 8.05
C PHE A 2 -2.75 -15.24 8.16
N SER A 3 -1.98 -14.33 7.57
CA SER A 3 -2.30 -12.90 7.54
C SER A 3 -2.69 -12.47 6.13
N TYR A 4 -1.97 -12.98 5.13
CA TYR A 4 -2.20 -12.72 3.71
C TYR A 4 -1.85 -13.97 2.91
N LEU A 5 -2.55 -14.18 1.80
CA LEU A 5 -2.23 -15.20 0.82
C LEU A 5 -2.33 -14.57 -0.57
N ARG A 6 -1.24 -14.63 -1.32
CA ARG A 6 -1.13 -13.98 -2.63
C ARG A 6 -0.60 -14.98 -3.65
N HIS A 7 -1.11 -14.91 -4.87
CA HIS A 7 -0.66 -15.73 -5.97
C HIS A 7 -0.46 -14.90 -7.24
N TRP A 8 0.72 -15.04 -7.84
CA TRP A 8 1.07 -14.46 -9.13
C TRP A 8 1.28 -15.59 -10.15
N LEU A 9 0.78 -15.39 -11.36
CA LEU A 9 0.99 -16.32 -12.48
C LEU A 9 2.34 -16.13 -13.16
N SER A 10 3.05 -15.05 -12.85
CA SER A 10 4.44 -14.83 -13.28
C SER A 10 5.42 -15.21 -12.18
N ASN A 11 6.68 -15.42 -12.57
CA ASN A 11 7.75 -15.68 -11.61
C ASN A 11 8.02 -14.43 -10.76
N VAL A 12 8.14 -14.63 -9.46
CA VAL A 12 8.46 -13.59 -8.48
C VAL A 12 9.92 -13.76 -8.05
N ASP A 13 10.73 -12.72 -8.25
CA ASP A 13 12.16 -12.74 -7.96
C ASP A 13 12.42 -12.67 -6.45
N ASN A 14 13.59 -13.16 -6.00
CA ASN A 14 13.99 -13.11 -4.59
C ASN A 14 14.00 -11.68 -4.00
N GLU A 15 14.24 -10.65 -4.81
CA GLU A 15 14.17 -9.25 -4.37
C GLU A 15 12.73 -8.81 -4.07
N GLU A 16 11.78 -9.24 -4.89
CA GLU A 16 10.34 -8.97 -4.70
C GLU A 16 9.82 -9.71 -3.47
N ILE A 17 10.22 -10.97 -3.28
CA ILE A 17 9.87 -11.74 -2.07
C ILE A 17 10.39 -11.05 -0.81
N LYS A 18 11.62 -10.52 -0.86
CA LYS A 18 12.18 -9.75 0.26
C LYS A 18 11.38 -8.48 0.51
N SER A 19 10.97 -7.75 -0.53
CA SER A 19 10.19 -6.52 -0.34
C SER A 19 8.78 -6.77 0.16
N HIS A 20 8.14 -7.89 -0.21
CA HIS A 20 6.87 -8.36 0.36
C HIS A 20 7.03 -8.79 1.81
N ALA A 21 8.17 -9.39 2.19
CA ALA A 21 8.45 -9.76 3.57
C ALA A 21 8.71 -8.54 4.47
N LEU A 22 9.32 -7.48 3.94
CA LEU A 22 9.55 -6.23 4.67
C LEU A 22 8.27 -5.42 4.88
N SER A 23 7.36 -5.46 3.91
CA SER A 23 6.11 -4.71 3.92
C SER A 23 4.94 -5.63 3.60
N VAL A 24 4.14 -5.90 4.62
CA VAL A 24 3.05 -6.88 4.54
C VAL A 24 1.98 -6.46 3.52
N ASP A 25 1.71 -5.17 3.36
CA ASP A 25 0.72 -4.65 2.40
C ASP A 25 1.25 -4.59 0.96
N ASN A 26 2.55 -4.77 0.75
CA ASN A 26 3.17 -4.67 -0.57
C ASN A 26 2.89 -5.92 -1.41
N TYR A 27 2.14 -5.76 -2.50
CA TYR A 27 1.91 -6.78 -3.53
C TYR A 27 2.56 -6.43 -4.87
N GLY A 28 3.35 -5.35 -4.90
CA GLY A 28 3.95 -4.80 -6.09
C GLY A 28 5.01 -5.72 -6.69
N VAL A 29 5.27 -5.54 -7.97
CA VAL A 29 6.27 -6.31 -8.71
C VAL A 29 7.35 -5.37 -9.26
N LYS A 30 8.52 -5.93 -9.52
CA LYS A 30 9.63 -5.27 -10.19
C LYS A 30 9.27 -5.01 -11.63
N ALA A 31 9.50 -3.77 -12.08
CA ALA A 31 9.14 -3.30 -13.42
C ALA A 31 7.71 -3.70 -13.83
N PRO A 32 6.67 -3.11 -13.20
CA PRO A 32 5.28 -3.60 -13.31
C PRO A 32 4.67 -3.57 -14.71
N LEU A 33 5.15 -2.70 -15.62
CA LEU A 33 4.71 -2.68 -17.02
C LEU A 33 5.41 -3.68 -17.93
N ARG A 34 6.53 -4.26 -17.48
CA ARG A 34 7.30 -5.16 -18.33
C ARG A 34 6.46 -6.39 -18.64
N ASN A 35 6.48 -6.80 -19.91
CA ASN A 35 5.78 -8.00 -20.34
C ASN A 35 6.38 -9.24 -19.65
N THR A 36 5.51 -10.15 -19.22
CA THR A 36 5.89 -11.40 -18.53
C THR A 36 6.25 -12.53 -19.48
N SER A 37 5.73 -12.48 -20.71
CA SER A 37 6.03 -13.48 -21.74
C SER A 37 6.82 -12.83 -22.87
N ILE A 38 8.02 -13.34 -23.12
CA ILE A 38 8.91 -12.88 -24.21
C ILE A 38 8.51 -13.57 -25.54
N PHE A 39 7.79 -14.69 -25.48
CA PHE A 39 7.57 -15.60 -26.61
C PHE A 39 6.10 -15.91 -26.91
N ASP A 40 5.14 -15.10 -26.44
CA ASP A 40 3.74 -15.31 -26.78
C ASP A 40 3.38 -14.61 -28.11
N PHE A 41 3.80 -15.21 -29.22
CA PHE A 41 3.58 -14.66 -30.57
C PHE A 41 2.11 -14.63 -31.00
N ASN A 42 1.22 -15.30 -30.27
CA ASN A 42 -0.22 -15.36 -30.55
C ASN A 42 -1.05 -14.35 -29.74
N ARG A 43 -0.44 -13.62 -28.80
CA ARG A 43 -1.11 -12.55 -28.06
C ARG A 43 -0.87 -11.20 -28.73
N GLY A 44 -1.93 -10.62 -29.29
CA GLY A 44 -1.90 -9.26 -29.85
C GLY A 44 -1.75 -8.14 -28.80
N SER A 45 -1.65 -8.47 -27.51
CA SER A 45 -1.54 -7.51 -26.40
C SER A 45 -0.41 -7.87 -25.42
N GLU A 46 0.39 -6.87 -25.07
CA GLU A 46 1.41 -6.96 -24.01
C GLU A 46 0.72 -7.09 -22.65
N VAL A 47 1.12 -8.08 -21.84
CA VAL A 47 0.58 -8.28 -20.48
C VAL A 47 1.54 -7.67 -19.46
N PRO A 48 1.16 -6.59 -18.77
CA PRO A 48 1.97 -6.04 -17.66
C PRO A 48 2.15 -7.07 -16.54
N LYS A 49 3.34 -7.16 -15.95
CA LYS A 49 3.60 -8.05 -14.79
C LYS A 49 2.64 -7.81 -13.63
N ILE A 50 2.24 -6.57 -13.38
CA ILE A 50 1.28 -6.23 -12.30
C ILE A 50 -0.12 -6.85 -12.50
N GLU A 51 -0.48 -7.19 -13.75
CA GLU A 51 -1.75 -7.81 -14.11
C GLU A 51 -1.73 -9.35 -13.94
N THR A 52 -0.58 -9.91 -13.57
CA THR A 52 -0.45 -11.36 -13.28
C THR A 52 -0.80 -11.75 -11.86
N LEU A 53 -1.07 -10.78 -10.98
CA LEU A 53 -1.65 -11.04 -9.67
C LEU A 53 -3.04 -11.65 -9.88
N ALA A 54 -3.18 -12.92 -9.51
CA ALA A 54 -4.39 -13.70 -9.75
C ALA A 54 -5.26 -13.84 -8.50
N LEU A 55 -4.65 -13.69 -7.32
CA LEU A 55 -5.33 -13.85 -6.04
C LEU A 55 -4.62 -13.01 -4.98
N ASN A 56 -5.36 -12.24 -4.21
CA ASN A 56 -4.87 -11.49 -3.06
C ASN A 56 -5.91 -11.56 -1.94
N TRP A 57 -5.73 -12.49 -1.02
CA TRP A 57 -6.54 -12.63 0.18
C TRP A 57 -5.95 -11.83 1.32
N SER A 58 -6.73 -10.86 1.81
CA SER A 58 -6.49 -10.17 3.07
C SER A 58 -7.42 -10.71 4.14
N PHE A 59 -6.86 -10.98 5.32
CA PHE A 59 -7.64 -11.43 6.48
C PHE A 59 -7.91 -10.27 7.45
N SER A 60 -7.58 -9.04 7.08
CA SER A 60 -7.71 -7.84 7.93
C SER A 60 -9.15 -7.41 8.20
N ASN A 61 -10.08 -7.74 7.30
CA ASN A 61 -11.50 -7.42 7.45
C ASN A 61 -12.27 -8.49 8.23
N LEU A 62 -11.60 -9.57 8.63
CA LEU A 62 -12.22 -10.68 9.32
C LEU A 62 -12.39 -10.36 10.81
N THR A 63 -13.61 -10.41 11.33
CA THR A 63 -13.91 -10.12 12.74
C THR A 63 -14.30 -11.37 13.55
N GLY A 64 -14.66 -12.46 12.88
CA GLY A 64 -15.09 -13.71 13.51
C GLY A 64 -15.71 -14.69 12.51
N SER A 65 -16.33 -15.73 13.05
CA SER A 65 -17.15 -16.70 12.31
C SER A 65 -18.63 -16.48 12.57
N ASP A 66 -19.46 -16.88 11.60
CA ASP A 66 -20.92 -16.93 11.74
C ASP A 66 -21.38 -18.08 12.65
N ASP A 67 -22.71 -18.20 12.83
CA ASP A 67 -23.31 -19.23 13.68
C ASP A 67 -23.05 -20.66 13.19
N ASP A 68 -22.78 -20.82 11.88
CA ASP A 68 -22.42 -22.09 11.24
C ASP A 68 -20.90 -22.35 11.24
N GLY A 69 -20.10 -21.47 11.86
CA GLY A 69 -18.66 -21.63 11.94
C GLY A 69 -17.93 -21.34 10.63
N GLN A 70 -18.53 -20.51 9.78
CA GLN A 70 -17.98 -20.11 8.49
C GLN A 70 -17.56 -18.64 8.49
N PHE A 71 -16.66 -18.30 7.57
CA PHE A 71 -16.35 -16.91 7.28
C PHE A 71 -15.92 -16.72 5.83
N LEU A 72 -16.16 -15.51 5.31
CA LEU A 72 -15.78 -15.15 3.94
C LEU A 72 -14.48 -14.35 3.95
N VAL A 73 -13.56 -14.73 3.08
CA VAL A 73 -12.32 -13.99 2.78
C VAL A 73 -12.50 -13.31 1.43
N ILE A 74 -12.32 -11.99 1.43
CA ILE A 74 -12.45 -11.16 0.23
C ILE A 74 -11.14 -11.26 -0.57
N ASP A 75 -11.27 -11.34 -1.89
CA ASP A 75 -10.16 -11.22 -2.83
C ASP A 75 -10.05 -9.78 -3.36
N GLU A 76 -8.90 -9.17 -3.11
CA GLU A 76 -8.58 -7.79 -3.48
C GLU A 76 -7.90 -7.68 -4.86
N SER A 77 -7.58 -8.79 -5.53
CA SER A 77 -6.71 -8.79 -6.72
C SER A 77 -7.39 -8.27 -7.99
N SER A 78 -8.67 -8.57 -8.24
CA SER A 78 -9.49 -7.93 -9.29
C SER A 78 -10.92 -8.49 -9.33
N GLY A 79 -11.91 -7.67 -9.70
CA GLY A 79 -13.30 -8.11 -9.92
C GLY A 79 -13.98 -7.51 -11.16
N SER A 80 -13.21 -6.98 -12.12
CA SER A 80 -13.81 -6.31 -13.28
C SER A 80 -14.16 -7.31 -14.38
N ALA A 81 -15.43 -7.72 -14.41
CA ALA A 81 -16.00 -8.59 -15.45
C ALA A 81 -15.82 -8.03 -16.87
N GLY A 82 -15.78 -6.70 -17.02
CA GLY A 82 -15.58 -6.00 -18.31
C GLY A 82 -14.17 -6.13 -18.91
N HIS A 83 -13.21 -6.74 -18.21
CA HIS A 83 -11.83 -6.94 -18.69
C HIS A 83 -11.44 -8.41 -18.85
N ALA A 84 -12.41 -9.32 -18.78
CA ALA A 84 -12.20 -10.77 -18.84
C ALA A 84 -11.60 -11.26 -20.18
N GLU A 85 -11.71 -10.49 -21.26
CA GLU A 85 -11.19 -10.87 -22.58
C GLU A 85 -9.86 -10.19 -22.96
N ARG A 86 -9.38 -9.22 -22.16
CA ARG A 86 -8.25 -8.33 -22.52
C ARG A 86 -6.93 -9.07 -22.83
N TYR A 87 -6.64 -10.13 -22.07
CA TYR A 87 -5.39 -10.90 -22.14
C TYR A 87 -5.65 -12.40 -22.43
N GLY A 88 -6.81 -12.72 -23.02
CA GLY A 88 -7.21 -14.08 -23.36
C GLY A 88 -7.32 -14.97 -22.11
N TRP A 89 -6.68 -16.15 -22.14
CA TRP A 89 -6.77 -17.14 -21.06
C TRP A 89 -6.33 -16.61 -19.69
N LEU A 90 -5.38 -15.66 -19.66
CA LEU A 90 -4.87 -15.08 -18.42
C LEU A 90 -5.95 -14.23 -17.73
N SER A 91 -6.66 -13.40 -18.51
CA SER A 91 -7.74 -12.57 -17.97
C SER A 91 -8.87 -13.40 -17.38
N ASN A 92 -9.15 -14.59 -17.94
CA ASN A 92 -10.17 -15.49 -17.38
C ASN A 92 -9.81 -15.99 -15.96
N ILE A 93 -8.52 -15.97 -15.59
CA ILE A 93 -8.04 -16.35 -14.26
C ILE A 93 -7.88 -15.10 -13.38
N THR A 94 -7.17 -14.07 -13.85
CA THR A 94 -6.78 -12.92 -13.03
C THR A 94 -7.89 -11.87 -12.84
N LYS A 95 -8.93 -11.86 -13.68
CA LYS A 95 -10.03 -10.89 -13.60
C LYS A 95 -11.27 -11.40 -12.89
N LYS A 96 -11.25 -12.65 -12.45
CA LYS A 96 -12.30 -13.22 -11.60
C LYS A 96 -11.91 -13.05 -10.14
N GLN A 97 -12.88 -12.72 -9.31
CA GLN A 97 -12.72 -12.79 -7.86
C GLN A 97 -12.73 -14.24 -7.42
N HIS A 98 -11.72 -14.63 -6.66
CA HIS A 98 -11.64 -15.94 -6.03
C HIS A 98 -11.84 -15.78 -4.54
N THR A 99 -13.07 -15.53 -4.08
CA THR A 99 -13.34 -15.39 -2.64
C THR A 99 -13.11 -16.71 -1.90
N GLY A 100 -12.48 -16.63 -0.73
CA GLY A 100 -12.23 -17.79 0.12
C GLY A 100 -13.40 -18.03 1.08
N LEU A 101 -13.74 -19.30 1.33
CA LEU A 101 -14.68 -19.69 2.38
C LEU A 101 -13.92 -20.48 3.45
N GLY A 102 -13.87 -19.94 4.67
CA GLY A 102 -13.47 -20.69 5.86
C GLY A 102 -14.66 -21.52 6.36
N ILE A 103 -14.43 -22.79 6.68
CA ILE A 103 -15.42 -23.71 7.23
C ILE A 103 -14.87 -24.43 8.45
N ASN A 104 -15.75 -24.99 9.29
CA ASN A 104 -15.41 -25.76 10.49
C ASN A 104 -14.66 -24.95 11.57
N PHE A 105 -14.98 -23.66 11.72
CA PHE A 105 -14.56 -22.88 12.88
C PHE A 105 -15.61 -22.98 14.00
N PRO A 106 -15.24 -22.76 15.27
CA PRO A 106 -16.21 -22.68 16.35
C PRO A 106 -17.22 -21.55 16.10
N GLY A 107 -18.52 -21.88 16.01
CA GLY A 107 -19.58 -20.94 15.65
C GLY A 107 -19.72 -19.75 16.61
N SER A 108 -20.06 -18.58 16.04
CA SER A 108 -20.24 -17.30 16.73
C SER A 108 -19.01 -16.85 17.55
N LYS A 109 -17.81 -17.34 17.23
CA LYS A 109 -16.57 -16.96 17.91
C LYS A 109 -15.79 -15.90 17.13
N THR A 110 -15.27 -14.95 17.89
CA THR A 110 -14.48 -13.81 17.43
C THR A 110 -13.03 -13.95 17.91
N THR A 111 -12.40 -12.88 18.37
CA THR A 111 -11.03 -12.87 18.91
C THR A 111 -10.99 -13.52 20.31
N PRO A 112 -10.05 -14.44 20.64
CA PRO A 112 -8.87 -14.91 19.89
C PRO A 112 -9.03 -16.30 19.21
N GLU A 113 -10.21 -16.91 19.27
CA GLU A 113 -10.40 -18.32 18.85
C GLU A 113 -10.40 -18.50 17.32
N VAL A 114 -10.92 -17.51 16.58
CA VAL A 114 -11.00 -17.54 15.11
C VAL A 114 -10.09 -16.49 14.47
N VAL A 115 -10.05 -15.30 15.03
CA VAL A 115 -9.22 -14.19 14.58
C VAL A 115 -8.26 -13.81 15.69
N GLN A 116 -6.99 -13.54 15.37
CA GLN A 116 -6.05 -13.04 16.37
C GLN A 116 -5.35 -11.78 15.87
N ASP A 117 -5.64 -10.67 16.53
CA ASP A 117 -4.99 -9.39 16.27
C ASP A 117 -3.56 -9.43 16.83
N THR A 118 -2.59 -9.43 15.92
CA THR A 118 -1.16 -9.43 16.26
C THR A 118 -0.51 -8.21 15.62
N TYR A 119 0.15 -7.39 16.43
CA TYR A 119 0.92 -6.25 15.94
C TYR A 119 2.29 -6.70 15.48
N ILE A 120 2.57 -6.55 14.19
CA ILE A 120 3.85 -6.88 13.58
C ILE A 120 4.48 -5.57 13.09
N PRO A 121 5.74 -5.27 13.44
CA PRO A 121 6.43 -4.12 12.87
C PRO A 121 6.70 -4.38 11.39
N THR A 122 6.20 -3.51 10.52
CA THR A 122 6.39 -3.58 9.08
C THR A 122 7.02 -2.29 8.57
N LEU A 123 7.80 -2.40 7.49
CA LEU A 123 8.30 -1.23 6.79
C LEU A 123 7.24 -0.78 5.77
N LYS A 124 7.07 0.53 5.63
CA LYS A 124 6.18 1.11 4.62
C LYS A 124 7.00 1.92 3.63
N GLN A 125 6.70 1.76 2.35
CA GLN A 125 7.31 2.59 1.32
C GLN A 125 6.81 4.04 1.48
N THR A 126 7.74 4.98 1.52
CA THR A 126 7.46 6.41 1.57
C THR A 126 7.35 6.98 0.18
N LEU A 127 6.50 7.99 0.03
CA LEU A 127 6.39 8.73 -1.21
C LEU A 127 7.68 9.52 -1.50
N PRO A 128 8.08 9.65 -2.77
CA PRO A 128 9.35 10.27 -3.15
C PRO A 128 9.45 11.76 -2.79
N GLU A 129 8.33 12.48 -2.67
CA GLU A 129 8.30 13.88 -2.23
C GLU A 129 8.65 14.04 -0.75
N ASN A 130 8.50 12.98 0.05
CA ASN A 130 8.84 13.00 1.47
C ASN A 130 10.31 12.66 1.65
N LEU A 131 11.13 13.70 1.72
CA LEU A 131 12.55 13.58 2.09
C LEU A 131 12.68 13.37 3.60
N GLN A 132 12.84 12.10 4.00
CA GLN A 132 13.18 11.76 5.37
C GLN A 132 14.70 11.84 5.54
N SER A 133 15.17 12.72 6.42
CA SER A 133 16.59 12.76 6.80
C SER A 133 16.90 11.62 7.77
N THR A 134 18.02 10.94 7.56
CA THR A 134 18.53 9.92 8.47
C THR A 134 19.02 10.52 9.80
N GLU A 135 19.28 11.83 9.84
CA GLU A 135 19.91 12.51 10.97
C GLU A 135 18.99 13.54 11.65
N THR A 136 17.71 13.22 11.86
CA THR A 136 16.77 14.12 12.58
C THR A 136 16.96 14.10 14.10
N VAL A 137 17.51 13.02 14.65
CA VAL A 137 17.79 12.87 16.09
C VAL A 137 19.21 12.37 16.26
N LYS A 138 20.09 13.23 16.77
CA LYS A 138 21.44 12.84 17.21
C LYS A 138 21.47 12.82 18.73
N VAL A 139 21.75 11.65 19.31
CA VAL A 139 22.08 11.55 20.73
C VAL A 139 23.56 11.90 20.84
N LEU A 140 23.85 13.15 21.19
CA LEU A 140 25.22 13.62 21.34
C LEU A 140 25.83 13.00 22.59
N SER A 141 27.01 12.39 22.45
CA SER A 141 27.86 12.09 23.59
C SER A 141 28.63 13.36 23.96
N PHE A 142 28.95 13.58 25.25
CA PHE A 142 29.57 14.82 25.75
C PHE A 142 30.90 15.22 25.08
N ASP A 143 31.50 14.35 24.26
CA ASP A 143 32.82 14.52 23.63
C ASP A 143 32.76 14.87 22.12
N ASP A 144 31.57 14.92 21.50
CA ASP A 144 31.42 15.12 20.04
C ASP A 144 31.16 16.58 19.59
N GLU A 145 31.08 17.55 20.51
CA GLU A 145 30.91 18.97 20.15
C GLU A 145 32.25 19.64 19.83
N MET A 146 32.71 19.54 18.57
CA MET A 146 33.70 20.46 18.02
C MET A 146 32.98 21.60 17.30
N PHE A 147 32.90 22.78 17.93
CA PHE A 147 32.37 23.99 17.30
C PHE A 147 33.27 24.37 16.11
N THR A 148 32.82 24.04 14.90
CA THR A 148 33.43 24.53 13.67
C THR A 148 32.88 25.92 13.36
N LYS A 149 33.69 26.79 12.74
CA LYS A 149 33.29 28.17 12.40
C LYS A 149 32.04 28.25 11.50
N GLU A 150 31.67 27.13 10.85
CA GLU A 150 30.53 27.00 9.95
C GLU A 150 29.31 26.30 10.58
N SER A 151 29.34 25.90 11.87
CA SER A 151 28.18 25.27 12.51
C SER A 151 27.05 26.28 12.69
N ARG A 152 25.96 26.12 11.94
CA ARG A 152 24.74 26.93 12.09
C ARG A 152 23.66 26.09 12.77
N PRO A 153 22.87 26.65 13.70
CA PRO A 153 21.73 25.93 14.26
C PRO A 153 20.72 25.62 13.15
N VAL A 154 20.33 24.36 13.05
CA VAL A 154 19.28 23.90 12.13
C VAL A 154 18.01 23.73 12.94
N ASN A 155 17.00 24.55 12.65
CA ASN A 155 15.68 24.37 13.24
C ASN A 155 14.89 23.39 12.36
N TYR A 156 14.47 22.26 12.93
CA TYR A 156 13.56 21.34 12.27
C TYR A 156 12.12 21.80 12.45
N PHE A 157 11.38 21.91 11.35
CA PHE A 157 9.95 22.18 11.36
C PHE A 157 9.22 20.90 10.95
N PHE A 158 8.27 20.46 11.77
CA PHE A 158 7.42 19.31 11.48
C PHE A 158 5.99 19.78 11.26
N ALA A 159 5.42 19.46 10.09
CA ALA A 159 4.00 19.60 9.82
C ALA A 159 3.42 18.20 9.61
N LEU A 160 2.32 17.92 10.32
CA LEU A 160 1.56 16.69 10.13
C LEU A 160 0.39 17.00 9.22
N GLU A 161 0.49 16.56 7.97
CA GLU A 161 -0.54 16.75 6.95
C GLU A 161 -1.08 15.41 6.49
N LYS A 162 -2.38 15.38 6.20
CA LYS A 162 -3.05 14.17 5.70
C LYS A 162 -4.00 14.52 4.57
N SER A 163 -3.59 14.25 3.34
CA SER A 163 -4.41 14.50 2.15
C SER A 163 -5.00 13.21 1.56
N PRO A 164 -6.20 13.28 0.96
CA PRO A 164 -6.79 12.11 0.29
C PRO A 164 -5.92 11.68 -0.90
N TYR A 165 -5.31 12.64 -1.60
CA TYR A 165 -4.41 12.38 -2.72
C TYR A 165 -3.13 11.66 -2.31
N GLN A 166 -2.61 11.92 -1.11
CA GLN A 166 -1.45 11.21 -0.58
C GLN A 166 -1.76 9.73 -0.32
N ASN A 167 -2.96 9.42 0.18
CA ASN A 167 -3.39 8.02 0.34
C ASN A 167 -3.50 7.31 -1.01
N ILE A 168 -4.12 7.95 -2.00
CA ILE A 168 -4.20 7.40 -3.35
C ILE A 168 -2.81 7.17 -3.94
N SER A 169 -1.91 8.14 -3.80
CA SER A 169 -0.53 8.04 -4.30
C SER A 169 0.23 6.91 -3.61
N GLN A 170 -0.02 6.70 -2.32
CA GLN A 170 0.57 5.60 -1.57
C GLN A 170 0.06 4.24 -2.05
N GLU A 171 -1.24 4.13 -2.35
CA GLU A 171 -1.81 2.91 -2.94
C GLU A 171 -1.28 2.65 -4.36
N MET A 172 -1.10 3.70 -5.17
CA MET A 172 -0.44 3.57 -6.46
C MET A 172 1.00 3.08 -6.32
N LEU A 173 1.70 3.50 -5.26
CA LEU A 173 3.08 3.11 -5.00
C LEU A 173 3.19 1.63 -4.62
N ASN A 174 2.14 1.03 -4.05
CA ASN A 174 2.07 -0.41 -3.77
C ASN A 174 2.09 -1.29 -5.04
N PHE A 175 1.94 -0.73 -6.25
CA PHE A 175 2.17 -1.48 -7.50
C PHE A 175 3.64 -1.82 -7.73
N PHE A 176 4.56 -1.10 -7.05
CA PHE A 176 6.00 -1.30 -7.17
C PHE A 176 6.52 -2.15 -6.01
N ALA A 177 7.32 -3.16 -6.35
CA ALA A 177 8.02 -3.92 -5.33
C ALA A 177 8.96 -3.05 -4.49
N THR A 178 9.58 -2.01 -5.07
CA THR A 178 10.49 -1.09 -4.40
C THR A 178 10.50 0.29 -5.07
N ILE A 179 10.70 1.35 -4.29
CA ILE A 179 10.81 2.75 -4.77
C ILE A 179 11.92 2.94 -5.82
N LYS A 180 12.97 2.12 -5.80
CA LYS A 180 14.04 2.13 -6.82
C LYS A 180 13.49 1.97 -8.23
N ASP A 181 12.48 1.12 -8.42
CA ASP A 181 11.89 0.91 -9.74
C ASP A 181 11.06 2.11 -10.19
N PHE A 182 10.37 2.76 -9.25
CA PHE A 182 9.71 4.03 -9.52
C PHE A 182 10.73 5.12 -9.92
N ASN A 183 11.85 5.21 -9.21
CA ASN A 183 12.92 6.16 -9.52
C ASN A 183 13.54 5.92 -10.90
N ASN A 184 13.65 4.65 -11.33
CA ASN A 184 14.10 4.33 -12.67
C ASN A 184 13.12 4.85 -13.74
N LEU A 185 11.80 4.69 -13.54
CA LEU A 185 10.79 5.18 -14.50
C LEU A 185 10.85 6.70 -14.74
N ILE A 186 11.11 7.48 -13.68
CA ILE A 186 11.29 8.94 -13.81
C ILE A 186 12.70 9.34 -14.29
N GLY A 187 13.71 8.51 -14.01
CA GLY A 187 15.12 8.84 -14.21
C GLY A 187 15.73 8.39 -15.55
N GLU A 188 15.01 7.62 -16.36
CA GLU A 188 15.54 7.10 -17.62
C GLU A 188 15.84 8.21 -18.64
N PRO A 189 16.99 8.13 -19.36
CA PRO A 189 17.42 9.18 -20.29
C PRO A 189 16.44 9.38 -21.46
N ILE A 190 15.66 8.36 -21.82
CA ILE A 190 14.64 8.42 -22.87
C ILE A 190 13.52 9.42 -22.53
N ASN A 191 13.30 9.70 -21.25
CA ASN A 191 12.25 10.59 -20.76
C ASN A 191 12.73 12.05 -20.64
N ARG A 192 14.02 12.34 -20.87
CA ARG A 192 14.62 13.68 -20.70
C ARG A 192 13.90 14.80 -21.44
N TYR A 193 13.43 14.51 -22.66
CA TYR A 193 12.76 15.49 -23.53
C TYR A 193 11.26 15.24 -23.66
N ARG A 194 10.70 14.27 -22.91
CA ARG A 194 9.27 13.98 -22.96
C ARG A 194 8.53 14.91 -21.99
N GLN A 195 7.39 15.42 -22.43
CA GLN A 195 6.51 16.23 -21.58
C GLN A 195 5.86 15.39 -20.46
N SER A 196 5.64 14.10 -20.72
CA SER A 196 5.05 13.18 -19.75
C SER A 196 5.73 11.81 -19.79
N TYR A 197 5.71 11.12 -18.64
CA TYR A 197 6.18 9.75 -18.50
C TYR A 197 5.08 8.79 -18.94
N LYS A 198 5.17 8.30 -20.18
CA LYS A 198 4.20 7.36 -20.78
C LYS A 198 3.92 6.13 -19.90
N ASP A 199 4.96 5.59 -19.28
CA ASP A 199 4.86 4.39 -18.47
C ASP A 199 4.12 4.65 -17.15
N ILE A 200 4.40 5.77 -16.50
CA ILE A 200 3.66 6.20 -15.30
C ILE A 200 2.19 6.45 -15.64
N GLU A 201 1.92 7.05 -16.79
CA GLU A 201 0.54 7.26 -17.26
C GLU A 201 -0.20 5.94 -17.48
N LYS A 202 0.45 4.94 -18.09
CA LYS A 202 -0.12 3.59 -18.24
C LYS A 202 -0.40 2.93 -16.88
N LEU A 203 0.54 3.00 -15.94
CA LEU A 203 0.36 2.42 -14.59
C LEU A 203 -0.76 3.11 -13.83
N ARG A 204 -0.86 4.43 -13.94
CA ARG A 204 -1.95 5.23 -13.39
C ARG A 204 -3.30 4.78 -13.96
N ASN A 205 -3.39 4.57 -15.27
CA ASN A 205 -4.61 4.09 -15.90
C ASN A 205 -4.98 2.68 -15.41
N LEU A 206 -4.02 1.75 -15.34
CA LEU A 206 -4.25 0.40 -14.79
C LEU A 206 -4.71 0.44 -13.32
N PHE A 207 -4.19 1.39 -12.53
CA PHE A 207 -4.62 1.58 -11.14
C PHE A 207 -6.07 2.05 -11.05
N PHE A 208 -6.44 3.10 -11.80
CA PHE A 208 -7.80 3.61 -11.78
C PHE A 208 -8.82 2.65 -12.40
N GLU A 209 -8.42 1.79 -13.34
CA GLU A 209 -9.29 0.71 -13.83
C GLU A 209 -9.66 -0.30 -12.74
N ARG A 210 -8.85 -0.45 -11.69
CA ARG A 210 -9.15 -1.33 -10.55
C ARG A 210 -10.03 -0.66 -9.50
N ILE A 211 -10.12 0.67 -9.49
CA ILE A 211 -10.84 1.43 -8.48
C ILE A 211 -12.15 1.92 -9.07
N GLU A 212 -13.25 1.31 -8.66
CA GLU A 212 -14.60 1.69 -9.11
C GLU A 212 -15.16 2.88 -8.34
N ASN A 213 -14.75 3.08 -7.09
CA ASN A 213 -15.33 4.09 -6.21
C ASN A 213 -14.68 5.48 -6.40
N THR A 214 -15.52 6.48 -6.68
CA THR A 214 -15.11 7.89 -6.57
C THR A 214 -15.08 8.31 -5.09
N PRO A 215 -13.92 8.64 -4.50
CA PRO A 215 -13.86 9.03 -3.11
C PRO A 215 -14.55 10.39 -2.90
N SER A 216 -15.48 10.47 -1.95
CA SER A 216 -16.10 11.74 -1.59
C SER A 216 -15.18 12.54 -0.66
N VAL A 217 -14.73 13.70 -1.14
CA VAL A 217 -13.87 14.63 -0.38
C VAL A 217 -14.56 15.07 0.92
N GLU A 218 -15.88 15.23 0.89
CA GLU A 218 -16.66 15.62 2.06
C GLU A 218 -16.61 14.55 3.17
N LYS A 219 -16.80 13.27 2.85
CA LYS A 219 -16.70 12.19 3.83
C LYS A 219 -15.30 12.12 4.45
N TYR A 220 -14.28 12.32 3.62
CA TYR A 220 -12.90 12.37 4.07
C TYR A 220 -12.68 13.54 5.05
N ILE A 221 -13.07 14.77 4.68
CA ILE A 221 -12.92 15.94 5.56
C ILE A 221 -13.71 15.76 6.85
N ASN A 222 -14.94 15.25 6.78
CA ASN A 222 -15.78 15.03 7.96
C ASN A 222 -15.17 13.99 8.91
N PHE A 223 -14.57 12.93 8.38
CA PHE A 223 -13.84 11.95 9.18
C PHE A 223 -12.65 12.58 9.92
N TYR A 224 -11.85 13.42 9.25
CA TYR A 224 -10.72 14.08 9.90
C TYR A 224 -11.13 15.18 10.88
N LYS A 225 -12.23 15.90 10.63
CA LYS A 225 -12.83 16.82 11.61
C LYS A 225 -13.25 16.08 12.88
N TRP A 226 -13.84 14.90 12.72
CA TRP A 226 -14.19 14.06 13.87
C TRP A 226 -12.95 13.63 14.64
N ILE A 227 -11.90 13.15 13.96
CA ILE A 227 -10.62 12.78 14.61
C ILE A 227 -10.04 13.97 15.40
N ASP A 228 -9.97 15.16 14.79
CA ASP A 228 -9.44 16.35 15.44
C ASP A 228 -10.23 16.71 16.71
N SER A 229 -11.57 16.60 16.64
CA SER A 229 -12.42 16.80 17.82
C SER A 229 -12.14 15.77 18.93
N SER A 230 -11.94 14.50 18.58
CA SER A 230 -11.63 13.44 19.54
C SER A 230 -10.24 13.59 20.15
N ILE A 231 -9.24 14.04 19.39
CA ILE A 231 -7.90 14.34 19.91
C ILE A 231 -7.96 15.52 20.87
N SER A 232 -8.69 16.58 20.52
CA SER A 232 -8.90 17.74 21.41
C SER A 232 -9.55 17.32 22.73
N GLU A 233 -10.56 16.44 22.69
CA GLU A 233 -11.21 15.90 23.89
C GLU A 233 -10.27 15.01 24.72
N MET A 234 -9.47 14.16 24.07
CA MET A 234 -8.46 13.35 24.75
C MET A 234 -7.40 14.22 25.42
N LEU A 235 -6.92 15.28 24.76
CA LEU A 235 -5.95 16.22 25.32
C LEU A 235 -6.54 16.98 26.52
N LYS A 236 -7.79 17.43 26.43
CA LYS A 236 -8.49 18.06 27.57
C LYS A 236 -8.58 17.14 28.79
N ASN A 237 -8.83 15.85 28.57
CA ASN A 237 -8.88 14.86 29.65
C ASN A 237 -7.50 14.51 30.22
N LEU A 238 -6.41 14.73 29.47
CA LEU A 238 -5.04 14.50 29.92
C LEU A 238 -4.47 15.72 30.67
N THR A 239 -4.92 16.92 30.34
CA THR A 239 -4.49 18.14 31.02
C THR A 239 -5.15 18.27 32.39
N PRO A 240 -4.39 18.58 33.46
CA PRO A 240 -4.98 18.82 34.77
C PRO A 240 -5.98 19.97 34.70
N ALA A 241 -7.10 19.87 35.40
CA ALA A 241 -8.16 20.88 35.42
C ALA A 241 -7.71 22.29 35.84
N SER A 242 -6.51 22.43 36.43
CA SER A 242 -5.89 23.70 36.80
C SER A 242 -5.05 24.35 35.69
N ALA A 243 -4.80 23.67 34.56
CA ALA A 243 -4.07 24.22 33.43
C ALA A 243 -5.04 24.90 32.45
N ASN A 244 -4.86 26.19 32.19
CA ASN A 244 -5.63 26.90 31.16
C ASN A 244 -5.26 26.35 29.78
N PHE A 245 -6.19 25.66 29.14
CA PHE A 245 -6.09 25.18 27.76
C PHE A 245 -7.03 26.02 26.90
N ALA A 246 -6.50 26.68 25.87
CA ALA A 246 -7.26 27.38 24.84
C ALA A 246 -7.26 26.57 23.55
#